data_AF-A0A6L5X0T7-F1
#
_entry.id   AF-A0A6L5X0T7-F1
#
_cell.length_a   1.000
_cell.length_b   1.000
_cell.length_c   1.000
_cell.angle_alpha   90.00
_cell.angle_beta   90.00
_cell.angle_gamma   90.00
#
_symmetry.space_group_name_H-M   'P 1'
#
loop_
_entity.id
_entity.type
_entity.pdbx_description
1 polymer ?
#
loop_
_entity_poly.entity_id
_entity_poly.type
_entity_poly.pdbx_seq_one_letter_code
_entity_poly.pdbx_strand_id
1 'polypeptide(L)'
;MIHVSEQDDPYRRLAAAIVEQAAQDYQEAMEYLYETPHGRKRMNNIVEKLEGEEFFRSDWYQMLCGIDGERMISQLRKNARATVQERINVQRRKRVE
;
A
#
# COMPACT_ATOMS: atom_id res chain seq x y z
N MET A 1 -7.63 24.63 -30.62
CA MET A 1 -8.41 23.81 -29.67
C MET A 1 -7.40 23.12 -28.77
N ILE A 2 -7.24 23.56 -27.53
CA ILE A 2 -6.28 22.95 -26.60
C ILE A 2 -6.83 21.58 -26.25
N HIS A 3 -6.14 20.51 -26.68
CA HIS A 3 -6.37 19.18 -26.14
C HIS A 3 -5.90 19.21 -24.69
N VAL A 4 -6.80 19.57 -23.78
CA VAL A 4 -6.63 19.28 -22.35
C VAL A 4 -6.68 17.76 -22.27
N SER A 5 -5.52 17.14 -22.08
CA SER A 5 -5.46 15.69 -21.95
C SER A 5 -6.23 15.31 -20.69
N GLU A 6 -6.83 14.12 -20.63
CA GLU A 6 -7.51 13.63 -19.41
C GLU A 6 -6.62 13.64 -18.14
N GLN A 7 -5.30 13.84 -18.31
CA GLN A 7 -4.31 13.95 -17.23
C GLN A 7 -4.12 15.37 -16.67
N ASP A 8 -4.71 16.40 -17.29
CA ASP A 8 -4.61 17.80 -16.84
C ASP A 8 -5.66 18.19 -15.79
N ASP A 9 -6.53 17.26 -15.38
CA ASP A 9 -7.50 17.52 -14.31
C ASP A 9 -6.78 17.47 -12.94
N PRO A 10 -6.64 18.63 -12.24
CA PRO A 10 -5.96 18.68 -10.95
C PRO A 10 -6.63 17.81 -9.88
N TYR A 11 -7.94 17.59 -9.97
CA TYR A 11 -8.67 16.76 -9.01
C TYR A 11 -8.41 15.27 -9.25
N ARG A 12 -8.29 14.84 -10.52
CA ARG A 12 -7.86 13.47 -10.84
C ARG A 12 -6.43 13.21 -10.38
N ARG A 13 -5.53 14.18 -10.56
CA ARG A 13 -4.14 14.07 -10.07
C ARG A 13 -4.08 13.96 -8.55
N LEU A 14 -4.89 14.77 -7.85
CA LEU A 14 -4.99 14.70 -6.40
C LEU A 14 -5.55 13.34 -5.93
N ALA A 15 -6.62 12.86 -6.58
CA ALA A 15 -7.21 11.55 -6.29
C ALA A 15 -6.19 10.41 -6.44
N ALA A 16 -5.45 10.41 -7.55
CA ALA A 16 -4.41 9.41 -7.80
C ALA A 16 -3.31 9.47 -6.73
N ALA A 17 -2.85 10.66 -6.34
CA ALA A 17 -1.82 10.83 -5.33
C ALA A 17 -2.26 10.34 -3.94
N ILE A 18 -3.51 10.60 -3.55
CA ILE A 18 -4.07 10.11 -2.27
C ILE A 18 -4.07 8.58 -2.26
N VAL A 19 -4.51 7.96 -3.35
CA VAL A 19 -4.60 6.50 -3.47
C VAL A 19 -3.22 5.86 -3.50
N GLU A 20 -2.28 6.47 -4.22
CA GLU A 20 -0.89 6.03 -4.26
C GLU A 20 -0.24 6.09 -2.87
N GLN A 21 -0.43 7.20 -2.14
CA GLN A 21 0.10 7.33 -0.79
C GLN A 21 -0.49 6.29 0.16
N ALA A 22 -1.82 6.12 0.16
CA ALA A 22 -2.49 5.11 0.99
C ALA A 22 -2.01 3.68 0.68
N ALA A 23 -1.71 3.39 -0.60
CA ALA A 23 -1.17 2.09 -1.01
C ALA A 23 0.26 1.87 -0.49
N GLN A 24 1.10 2.91 -0.53
CA GLN A 24 2.46 2.87 0.03
C GLN A 24 2.41 2.66 1.55
N ASP A 25 1.64 3.48 2.27
CA ASP A 25 1.53 3.43 3.73
C ASP A 25 1.04 2.04 4.19
N TYR A 26 0.01 1.50 3.52
CA TYR A 26 -0.49 0.15 3.80
C TYR A 26 0.54 -0.94 3.51
N GLN A 27 1.26 -0.86 2.38
CA GLN A 27 2.25 -1.87 2.02
C GLN A 27 3.42 -1.86 3.02
N GLU A 28 3.93 -0.70 3.41
CA GLU A 28 5.00 -0.57 4.40
C GLU A 28 4.58 -1.14 5.76
N ALA A 29 3.37 -0.83 6.21
CA ALA A 29 2.83 -1.39 7.44
C ALA A 29 2.76 -2.93 7.39
N MET A 30 2.31 -3.49 6.27
CA MET A 30 2.25 -4.94 6.08
C MET A 30 3.63 -5.59 5.99
N GLU A 31 4.59 -4.97 5.30
CA GLU A 31 5.98 -5.43 5.26
C GLU A 31 6.57 -5.51 6.68
N TYR A 32 6.41 -4.43 7.46
CA TYR A 32 6.86 -4.40 8.84
C TYR A 32 6.19 -5.50 9.69
N LEU A 33 4.89 -5.74 9.52
CA LEU A 33 4.16 -6.79 10.22
C LEU A 33 4.58 -8.21 9.84
N TYR A 34 5.06 -8.42 8.61
CA TYR A 34 5.57 -9.73 8.17
C TYR A 34 7.00 -10.02 8.63
N GLU A 35 7.81 -8.99 8.92
CA GLU A 35 9.18 -9.13 9.44
C GLU A 35 9.27 -9.53 10.93
N THR A 36 8.16 -10.01 11.54
CA THR A 36 8.04 -10.35 12.98
C THR A 36 8.40 -9.19 13.93
N PRO A 37 7.61 -8.11 13.95
CA PRO A 37 7.91 -6.93 14.75
C PRO A 37 7.48 -7.07 16.22
N HIS A 38 8.07 -6.25 17.10
CA HIS A 38 7.79 -6.21 18.53
C HIS A 38 7.63 -4.76 19.04
N GLY A 39 7.00 -4.60 20.21
CA GLY A 39 6.89 -3.32 20.90
C GLY A 39 5.90 -2.31 20.31
N ARG A 40 6.04 -1.03 20.68
CA ARG A 40 5.10 0.06 20.33
C ARG A 40 4.95 0.24 18.81
N LYS A 41 6.03 0.08 18.05
CA LYS A 41 6.01 0.22 16.59
C LYS A 41 5.10 -0.82 15.94
N ARG A 42 4.98 -2.04 16.48
CA ARG A 42 4.00 -3.03 16.01
C ARG A 42 2.56 -2.52 16.14
N MET A 43 2.22 -1.88 17.25
CA MET A 43 0.87 -1.35 17.46
C MET A 43 0.53 -0.28 16.43
N ASN A 44 1.44 0.67 16.20
CA ASN A 44 1.24 1.71 15.18
C ASN A 44 1.02 1.11 13.78
N ASN A 45 1.78 0.09 13.40
CA ASN A 45 1.61 -0.54 12.08
C ASN A 45 0.31 -1.37 11.99
N ILE A 46 -0.23 -1.84 13.11
CA ILE A 46 -1.57 -2.45 13.13
C ILE A 46 -2.64 -1.40 12.88
N VAL A 47 -2.51 -0.21 13.48
CA VAL A 47 -3.41 0.92 13.25
C VAL A 47 -3.37 1.32 11.76
N GLU A 48 -2.18 1.53 11.20
CA GLU A 48 -2.04 1.94 9.79
C GLU A 48 -2.59 0.90 8.81
N LYS A 49 -2.39 -0.40 9.12
CA LYS A 49 -3.05 -1.48 8.38
C LYS A 49 -4.58 -1.32 8.43
N LEU A 50 -5.16 -1.07 9.61
CA LEU A 50 -6.61 -0.99 9.77
C LEU A 50 -7.19 0.24 9.08
N GLU A 51 -6.54 1.39 9.22
CA GLU A 51 -6.95 2.64 8.55
C GLU A 51 -6.85 2.51 7.02
N GLY A 52 -5.78 1.90 6.50
CA GLY A 52 -5.68 1.63 5.07
C GLY A 52 -6.76 0.67 4.58
N GLU A 53 -7.08 -0.37 5.35
CA GLU A 53 -8.19 -1.29 5.05
C GLU A 53 -9.57 -0.62 5.06
N GLU A 54 -9.79 0.32 5.98
CA GLU A 54 -11.02 1.13 6.01
C GLU A 54 -11.09 2.06 4.80
N PHE A 55 -9.98 2.74 4.47
CA PHE A 55 -9.88 3.59 3.29
C PHE A 55 -10.21 2.83 2.00
N PHE A 56 -9.57 1.68 1.75
CA PHE A 56 -9.83 0.91 0.52
C PHE A 56 -11.23 0.31 0.46
N ARG A 57 -11.91 0.13 1.60
CA ARG A 57 -13.31 -0.33 1.65
C ARG A 57 -14.32 0.82 1.61
N SER A 58 -13.85 2.07 1.65
CA SER A 58 -14.74 3.23 1.69
C SER A 58 -15.41 3.49 0.35
N ASP A 59 -16.64 4.00 0.40
CA ASP A 59 -17.36 4.49 -0.78
C ASP A 59 -16.58 5.60 -1.50
N TRP A 60 -15.79 6.36 -0.75
CA TRP A 60 -14.95 7.41 -1.29
C TRP A 60 -13.85 6.85 -2.20
N TYR A 61 -13.12 5.81 -1.77
CA TYR A 61 -12.15 5.12 -2.63
C TYR A 61 -12.80 4.58 -3.91
N GLN A 62 -13.96 3.93 -3.78
CA GLN A 62 -14.71 3.41 -4.93
C GLN A 62 -15.08 4.52 -5.91
N MET A 63 -15.46 5.69 -5.41
CA MET A 63 -15.77 6.88 -6.21
C MET A 63 -14.53 7.45 -6.92
N LEU A 64 -13.37 7.45 -6.28
CA LEU A 64 -12.13 8.01 -6.84
C LEU A 64 -11.55 7.15 -7.97
N CYS A 65 -11.65 5.82 -7.89
CA CYS A 65 -10.90 4.93 -8.78
C CYS A 65 -11.75 3.93 -9.56
N GLY A 66 -12.97 3.61 -9.11
CA GLY A 66 -13.76 2.52 -9.69
C GLY A 66 -13.14 1.12 -9.54
N ILE A 67 -12.10 0.98 -8.71
CA ILE A 67 -11.36 -0.27 -8.48
C ILE A 67 -11.94 -0.97 -7.25
N ASP A 68 -12.04 -2.29 -7.32
CA ASP A 68 -12.42 -3.13 -6.17
C ASP A 68 -11.34 -3.06 -5.07
N GLY A 69 -11.72 -2.48 -3.92
CA GLY A 69 -10.86 -2.31 -2.75
C GLY A 69 -10.33 -3.62 -2.17
N GLU A 70 -11.12 -4.70 -2.17
CA GLU A 70 -10.66 -6.00 -1.66
C GLU A 70 -9.58 -6.61 -2.55
N ARG A 71 -9.70 -6.40 -3.86
CA ARG A 71 -8.65 -6.77 -4.81
C ARG A 71 -7.38 -5.96 -4.58
N MET A 72 -7.49 -4.66 -4.31
CA MET A 72 -6.35 -3.81 -4.00
C MET A 72 -5.63 -4.27 -2.72
N ILE A 73 -6.36 -4.45 -1.62
CA ILE A 73 -5.83 -4.98 -0.35
C ILE A 73 -5.11 -6.31 -0.56
N SER A 74 -5.75 -7.23 -1.29
CA SER A 74 -5.18 -8.55 -1.58
C SER A 74 -3.86 -8.46 -2.36
N GLN A 75 -3.76 -7.55 -3.32
CA GLN A 75 -2.55 -7.33 -4.09
C GLN A 75 -1.43 -6.73 -3.24
N LEU A 76 -1.72 -5.70 -2.45
CA LEU A 76 -0.73 -5.05 -1.58
C LEU A 76 -0.16 -6.02 -0.54
N ARG A 77 -1.00 -6.87 0.06
CA ARG A 77 -0.55 -7.92 0.99
C ARG A 77 0.40 -8.93 0.33
N LYS A 78 0.13 -9.31 -0.93
CA LYS A 78 1.01 -10.20 -1.70
C LYS A 78 2.34 -9.53 -2.01
N ASN A 79 2.31 -8.27 -2.44
CA ASN A 79 3.51 -7.49 -2.73
C ASN A 79 4.38 -7.37 -1.47
N ALA A 80 3.80 -6.92 -0.35
CA ALA A 80 4.52 -6.81 0.92
C ALA A 80 5.20 -8.12 1.34
N ARG A 81 4.48 -9.25 1.22
CA ARG A 81 5.06 -10.56 1.54
C ARG A 81 6.22 -10.93 0.62
N ALA A 82 6.10 -10.67 -0.68
CA ALA A 82 7.15 -10.92 -1.65
C ALA A 82 8.40 -10.07 -1.35
N THR A 83 8.22 -8.77 -1.05
CA THR A 83 9.31 -7.86 -0.66
C THR A 83 10.06 -8.38 0.56
N VAL A 84 9.34 -8.75 1.62
CA VAL A 84 9.94 -9.28 2.85
C VAL A 84 10.67 -10.60 2.60
N GLN A 85 10.07 -11.50 1.82
CA GLN A 85 10.71 -12.76 1.48
C GLN A 85 12.03 -12.54 0.71
N GLU A 86 12.05 -11.59 -0.21
CA GLU A 86 13.25 -11.24 -0.96
C GLU A 86 14.33 -10.66 -0.04
N ARG A 87 13.98 -9.74 0.88
CA ARG A 87 14.92 -9.22 1.89
C ARG A 87 15.55 -10.33 2.71
N ILE A 88 14.73 -11.27 3.19
CA ILE A 88 15.21 -12.43 3.96
C ILE A 88 16.14 -13.30 3.12
N ASN A 89 15.80 -13.56 1.85
CA ASN A 89 16.62 -14.36 0.94
C ASN A 89 17.98 -13.70 0.69
N VAL A 90 18.01 -12.39 0.42
CA VAL A 90 19.25 -11.63 0.24
C VAL A 90 20.12 -11.67 1.50
N GLN A 91 19.54 -11.50 2.68
CA GLN A 91 20.27 -11.60 3.95
C GLN A 91 20.86 -12.99 4.17
N ARG A 92 20.14 -14.06 3.80
CA ARG A 92 20.64 -15.43 3.90
C ARG A 92 21.81 -15.70 2.97
N ARG A 93 21.75 -15.24 1.70
CA ARG A 93 22.86 -15.38 0.74
C ARG A 93 24.15 -14.74 1.26
N LYS A 94 24.05 -13.49 1.75
CA LYS A 94 25.19 -12.75 2.34
C LYS A 94 25.82 -13.37 3.58
N ARG A 95 25.15 -14.32 4.25
CA ARG A 95 25.70 -15.02 5.43
C ARG A 95 26.42 -16.31 5.08
N VAL A 96 26.22 -16.82 3.86
CA VAL A 96 26.82 -18.06 3.37
C VAL A 96 28.09 -17.79 2.55
N GLU A 97 28.20 -16.58 1.98
CA GLU A 97 29.42 -16.02 1.37
C GLU A 97 30.42 -15.54 2.43
#